data_AF-A0A937PBB3-F1
#
_entry.id   AF-A0A937PBB3-F1
#
_cell.length_a   1.000
_cell.length_b   1.000
_cell.length_c   1.000
_cell.angle_alpha   90.00
_cell.angle_beta   90.00
_cell.angle_gamma   90.00
#
_symmetry.space_group_name_H-M   'P 1'
#
loop_
_entity.id
_entity.type
_entity.pdbx_description
1 polymer ?
#
loop_
_entity_poly.entity_id
_entity_poly.type
_entity_poly.pdbx_seq_one_letter_code
_entity_poly.pdbx_strand_id
1 'polypeptide(L)'
;MAEYRGVMVHAEVAEGKLAAMATELLGCGRGLADDLGEELSAVIVGSGVSGLAQEAFASGADKVYLVDDALLQDYQTDAHVPVMEKVVKQAMPR
;
A
#
# COMPACT_ATOMS: atom_id res chain seq x y z
N MET A 1 8.79 15.81 17.88
CA MET A 1 8.72 15.54 16.44
C MET A 1 8.14 14.15 16.28
N ALA A 2 7.17 13.94 15.39
CA ALA A 2 6.70 12.59 15.08
C ALA A 2 7.85 11.78 14.47
N GLU A 3 8.03 10.55 14.92
CA GLU A 3 9.12 9.69 14.43
C GLU A 3 8.59 8.90 13.24
N TYR A 4 9.06 9.24 12.03
CA TYR A 4 8.72 8.53 10.81
C TYR A 4 9.48 7.20 10.76
N ARG A 5 8.77 6.10 10.50
CA ARG A 5 9.33 4.75 10.48
C ARG A 5 8.55 3.85 9.51
N GLY A 6 9.23 2.87 8.96
CA GLY A 6 8.70 1.88 8.05
C GLY A 6 8.87 2.25 6.59
N VAL A 7 8.83 1.22 5.75
CA VAL A 7 8.80 1.33 4.29
C VAL A 7 7.34 1.21 3.85
N MET A 8 6.91 2.03 2.88
CA MET A 8 5.56 1.94 2.32
C MET A 8 5.60 1.74 0.81
N VAL A 9 4.78 0.79 0.33
CA VAL A 9 4.55 0.55 -1.10
C VAL A 9 3.09 0.86 -1.43
N HIS A 10 2.88 1.70 -2.43
CA HIS A 10 1.56 1.83 -3.07
C HIS A 10 1.34 0.64 -3.99
N ALA A 11 0.47 -0.28 -3.56
CA ALA A 11 0.19 -1.53 -4.23
C ALA A 11 -1.00 -1.34 -5.18
N GLU A 12 -0.68 -0.98 -6.43
CA GLU A 12 -1.65 -0.74 -7.48
C GLU A 12 -2.47 -1.99 -7.81
N VAL A 13 -3.76 -1.78 -8.12
CA VAL A 13 -4.70 -2.82 -8.50
C VAL A 13 -4.96 -2.72 -10.00
N ALA A 14 -4.78 -3.83 -10.70
CA ALA A 14 -5.10 -3.96 -12.12
C ALA A 14 -5.97 -5.21 -12.31
N GLU A 15 -7.06 -5.09 -13.08
CA GLU A 15 -7.97 -6.20 -13.38
C GLU A 15 -8.49 -6.95 -12.13
N GLY A 16 -8.68 -6.22 -11.02
CA GLY A 16 -9.19 -6.78 -9.77
C GLY A 16 -8.18 -7.62 -8.98
N LYS A 17 -6.87 -7.49 -9.27
CA LYS A 17 -5.76 -8.14 -8.56
C LYS A 17 -4.64 -7.15 -8.28
N LEU A 18 -3.71 -7.49 -7.41
CA LEU A 18 -2.47 -6.69 -7.33
C LEU A 18 -1.74 -6.75 -8.67
N ALA A 19 -1.33 -5.59 -9.17
CA ALA A 19 -0.51 -5.51 -10.36
C ALA A 19 0.82 -6.24 -10.13
N ALA A 20 1.37 -6.88 -11.17
CA ALA A 20 2.64 -7.59 -11.06
C ALA A 20 3.76 -6.67 -10.50
N MET A 21 3.81 -5.41 -10.96
CA MET A 21 4.74 -4.42 -10.45
C MET A 21 4.57 -4.15 -8.95
N ALA A 22 3.34 -4.14 -8.43
CA ALA A 22 3.09 -3.97 -6.99
C ALA A 22 3.69 -5.14 -6.20
N THR A 23 3.56 -6.37 -6.68
CA THR A 23 4.14 -7.54 -6.02
C THR A 23 5.67 -7.54 -6.05
N GLU A 24 6.30 -7.09 -7.15
CA GLU A 24 7.75 -6.92 -7.23
C GLU A 24 8.25 -5.84 -6.26
N LEU A 25 7.54 -4.70 -6.19
CA LEU A 25 7.88 -3.62 -5.26
C LEU A 25 7.74 -4.04 -3.79
N LEU A 26 6.74 -4.87 -3.45
CA LEU A 26 6.62 -5.44 -2.11
C LEU A 26 7.80 -6.36 -1.79
N GLY A 27 8.24 -7.19 -2.74
CA GLY A 27 9.44 -8.03 -2.59
C GLY A 27 10.72 -7.21 -2.35
N CYS A 28 10.95 -6.18 -3.17
CA CYS A 28 12.07 -5.25 -2.98
C CYS A 28 11.96 -4.46 -1.67
N GLY A 29 10.75 -4.00 -1.35
CA GLY A 29 10.45 -3.26 -0.12
C GLY A 29 10.69 -4.09 1.14
N ARG A 30 10.47 -5.41 1.09
CA ARG A 30 10.75 -6.33 2.20
C ARG A 30 12.24 -6.35 2.51
N GLY A 31 13.09 -6.48 1.49
CA GLY A 31 14.54 -6.40 1.65
C GLY A 31 14.99 -5.07 2.25
N LEU A 32 14.45 -3.95 1.76
CA LEU A 32 14.75 -2.64 2.33
C LEU A 32 14.29 -2.49 3.78
N ALA A 33 13.10 -2.98 4.11
CA ALA A 33 12.56 -2.94 5.46
C ALA A 33 13.39 -3.81 6.42
N ASP A 34 13.87 -4.96 5.96
CA ASP A 34 14.78 -5.84 6.73
C ASP A 34 16.13 -5.15 6.99
N ASP A 35 16.73 -4.51 5.97
CA ASP A 35 17.98 -3.75 6.11
C ASP A 35 17.85 -2.59 7.10
N LEU A 36 16.66 -1.99 7.20
CA LEU A 36 16.35 -0.91 8.14
C LEU A 36 15.92 -1.43 9.52
N GLY A 37 15.54 -2.71 9.65
CA GLY A 37 14.91 -3.26 10.85
C GLY A 37 13.54 -2.64 11.15
N GLU A 38 12.78 -2.27 10.11
CA GLU A 38 11.49 -1.59 10.21
C GLU A 38 10.37 -2.42 9.51
N GLU A 39 9.11 -1.99 9.66
CA GLU A 39 7.96 -2.68 9.04
C GLU A 39 7.76 -2.27 7.57
N LEU A 40 7.32 -3.21 6.73
CA LEU A 40 6.81 -2.94 5.40
C LEU A 40 5.28 -2.80 5.43
N SER A 41 4.79 -1.65 4.98
CA SER A 41 3.36 -1.39 4.78
C SER A 41 3.00 -1.39 3.29
N ALA A 42 1.90 -2.04 2.93
CA ALA A 42 1.24 -1.85 1.64
C ALA A 42 0.06 -0.89 1.79
N VAL A 43 -0.18 -0.03 0.81
CA VAL A 43 -1.44 0.71 0.67
C VAL A 43 -2.14 0.31 -0.62
N ILE A 44 -3.39 -0.12 -0.50
CA ILE A 44 -4.25 -0.57 -1.61
C ILE A 44 -5.46 0.38 -1.65
N VAL A 45 -5.66 1.03 -2.79
CA VAL A 45 -6.72 2.02 -3.01
C VAL A 45 -7.53 1.57 -4.23
N GLY A 46 -8.83 1.36 -4.07
CA GLY A 46 -9.69 0.95 -5.18
C GLY A 46 -11.12 0.64 -4.76
N SER A 47 -11.84 -0.09 -5.61
CA SER A 47 -13.21 -0.58 -5.37
C SER A 47 -13.26 -2.10 -5.43
N GLY A 48 -13.88 -2.74 -4.43
CA GLY A 48 -13.95 -4.20 -4.32
C GLY A 48 -12.61 -4.85 -3.98
N VAL A 49 -11.71 -4.11 -3.33
CA VAL A 49 -10.31 -4.51 -3.11
C VAL A 49 -10.06 -5.21 -1.78
N SER A 50 -11.06 -5.32 -0.91
CA SER A 50 -10.94 -5.94 0.42
C SER A 50 -10.27 -7.32 0.45
N GLY A 51 -10.42 -8.13 -0.60
CA GLY A 51 -9.80 -9.45 -0.71
C GLY A 51 -8.28 -9.43 -0.99
N LEU A 52 -7.73 -8.32 -1.48
CA LEU A 52 -6.34 -8.23 -1.95
C LEU A 52 -5.32 -8.08 -0.81
N ALA A 53 -5.77 -7.81 0.41
CA ALA A 53 -4.89 -7.75 1.57
C ALA A 53 -4.11 -9.05 1.78
N GLN A 54 -4.73 -10.21 1.56
CA GLN A 54 -4.05 -11.51 1.68
C GLN A 54 -2.92 -11.67 0.67
N GLU A 55 -3.10 -11.17 -0.55
CA GLU A 55 -2.07 -11.19 -1.58
C GLU A 55 -0.88 -10.29 -1.18
N ALA A 56 -1.16 -9.08 -0.67
CA ALA A 56 -0.11 -8.18 -0.19
C ALA A 56 0.70 -8.76 0.99
N PHE A 57 0.04 -9.42 1.94
CA PHE A 57 0.72 -10.14 3.03
C PHE A 57 1.60 -11.28 2.49
N ALA A 58 1.09 -12.07 1.52
CA ALA A 58 1.86 -13.13 0.88
C ALA A 58 3.06 -12.58 0.09
N SER A 59 2.98 -11.36 -0.42
CA SER A 59 4.06 -10.64 -1.10
C SER A 59 5.06 -9.93 -0.16
N GLY A 60 4.89 -10.04 1.17
CA GLY A 60 5.89 -9.61 2.16
C GLY A 60 5.52 -8.39 3.01
N ALA A 61 4.34 -7.79 2.82
CA ALA A 61 3.87 -6.72 3.70
C ALA A 61 3.64 -7.23 5.13
N ASP A 62 4.00 -6.44 6.14
CA ASP A 62 3.64 -6.70 7.54
C ASP A 62 2.27 -6.08 7.87
N LYS A 63 1.94 -4.98 7.19
CA LYS A 63 0.73 -4.19 7.40
C LYS A 63 0.11 -3.80 6.07
N VAL A 64 -1.22 -3.80 6.01
CA VAL A 64 -1.97 -3.36 4.82
C VAL A 64 -2.95 -2.26 5.21
N TYR A 65 -2.82 -1.11 4.57
CA TYR A 65 -3.81 -0.04 4.59
C TYR A 65 -4.71 -0.20 3.37
N LEU A 66 -5.99 -0.45 3.62
CA LEU A 66 -6.96 -0.72 2.57
C LEU A 66 -8.01 0.38 2.52
N VAL A 67 -8.21 0.93 1.33
CA VAL A 67 -9.26 1.91 1.06
C VAL A 67 -10.13 1.37 -0.06
N ASP A 68 -11.34 0.96 0.32
CA ASP A 68 -12.33 0.33 -0.55
C ASP A 68 -13.54 1.26 -0.69
N ASP A 69 -13.63 1.96 -1.82
CA ASP A 69 -14.73 2.88 -2.13
C ASP A 69 -15.05 2.82 -3.63
N ALA A 70 -16.35 2.83 -3.96
CA ALA A 70 -16.81 2.81 -5.35
C ALA A 70 -16.30 4.01 -6.17
N LEU A 71 -16.04 5.16 -5.52
CA LEU A 71 -15.47 6.35 -6.16
C LEU A 71 -14.02 6.17 -6.61
N LEU A 72 -13.34 5.12 -6.13
CA LEU A 72 -11.94 4.81 -6.43
C LEU A 72 -11.81 3.67 -7.44
N GLN A 73 -12.89 3.30 -8.13
CA GLN A 73 -12.85 2.25 -9.16
C GLN A 73 -11.88 2.59 -10.29
N ASP A 74 -11.93 3.82 -10.77
CA ASP A 74 -11.03 4.34 -11.80
C ASP A 74 -10.03 5.30 -11.17
N TYR A 75 -8.78 5.24 -11.62
CA TYR A 75 -7.76 6.17 -11.12
C TYR A 75 -8.12 7.61 -11.49
N GLN A 76 -8.34 8.42 -10.47
CA GLN A 76 -8.54 9.86 -10.58
C GLN A 76 -7.68 10.58 -9.54
N THR A 77 -6.77 11.43 -10.00
CA THR A 77 -5.81 12.16 -9.14
C THR A 77 -6.52 12.89 -7.99
N ASP A 78 -7.62 13.58 -8.29
CA ASP A 78 -8.38 14.37 -7.29
C ASP A 78 -9.01 13.50 -6.19
N ALA A 79 -9.28 12.23 -6.48
CA ALA A 79 -9.79 11.26 -5.49
C ALA A 79 -8.65 10.53 -4.77
N HIS A 80 -7.60 10.11 -5.49
CA HIS A 80 -6.52 9.29 -4.94
C HIS A 80 -5.55 10.08 -4.07
N VAL A 81 -5.20 11.32 -4.45
CA VAL A 81 -4.20 12.11 -3.71
C VAL A 81 -4.65 12.39 -2.26
N PRO A 82 -5.88 12.87 -1.99
CA PRO A 82 -6.33 13.08 -0.60
C PRO A 82 -6.39 11.79 0.22
N VAL A 83 -6.75 10.68 -0.41
CA VAL A 83 -6.77 9.35 0.23
C VAL A 83 -5.34 8.94 0.62
N MET A 84 -4.40 9.02 -0.31
CA MET A 84 -3.01 8.67 -0.06
C MET A 84 -2.38 9.59 0.99
N GLU A 85 -2.66 10.90 0.94
CA GLU A 85 -2.22 11.86 1.96
C GLU A 85 -2.71 11.45 3.36
N LYS A 86 -3.99 11.05 3.48
CA LYS A 86 -4.57 10.60 4.74
C LYS A 86 -3.87 9.34 5.26
N VAL A 87 -3.60 8.36 4.39
CA VAL A 87 -2.89 7.12 4.76
C VAL A 87 -1.46 7.43 5.21
N VAL A 88 -0.72 8.26 4.46
CA VAL A 88 0.65 8.65 4.81
C VAL A 88 0.69 9.40 6.15
N LYS A 89 -0.26 10.30 6.42
CA LYS A 89 -0.36 10.99 7.72
C LYS A 89 -0.70 10.05 8.87
N GLN A 90 -1.44 8.98 8.62
CA GLN A 90 -1.77 7.98 9.63
C GLN A 90 -0.61 7.00 9.87
N ALA A 91 0.08 6.60 8.81
CA ALA A 91 1.12 5.59 8.84
C ALA A 91 2.50 6.15 9.19
N MET A 92 2.75 7.42 8.84
CA MET A 92 4.03 8.12 9.01
C MET A 92 5.25 7.29 8.53
N PRO A 93 5.23 6.77 7.28
CA PRO A 93 6.35 6.03 6.73
C PRO A 93 7.58 6.94 6.55
N ARG A 94 8.77 6.35 6.58
CA ARG A 94 10.04 7.06 6.44
C ARG A 94 10.23 7.68 5.06
#